data_AF-A0A7S4IGN6-F1
#
_entry.id   AF-A0A7S4IGN6-F1
#
_cell.length_a   1.000
_cell.length_b   1.000
_cell.length_c   1.000
_cell.angle_alpha   90.00
_cell.angle_beta   90.00
_cell.angle_gamma   90.00
#
_symmetry.space_group_name_H-M   'P 1'
#
loop_
_entity.id
_entity.type
_entity.pdbx_description
1 polymer ?
#
loop_
_entity_poly.entity_id
_entity_poly.type
_entity_poly.pdbx_seq_one_letter_code
_entity_poly.pdbx_strand_id
1 'polypeptide(L)'
;LEEELYKGNLYYNIRSDNFPSGEIRDQLHVIDAIPEINYMFRLDSSQVIPQPEDPSSSEGYAMFSVDCTTQLVEYMIVHDVPNPQTITLHFGGRGEEGVAIQLLNGIVSPVMGNLTLSSGAYVALLSETLYIEIISEEQTGDFPIIRGQVTNQYNHYAYLSGTQQVPPVTTAAKGLVFMNLEG
;
A
#
# COMPACT_ATOMS: atom_id res chain seq x y z
N LEU A 1 -7.62 9.44 23.78
CA LEU A 1 -8.53 8.30 23.48
C LEU A 1 -8.47 7.97 22.00
N GLU A 2 -8.70 8.96 21.13
CA GLU A 2 -8.52 8.84 19.68
C GLU A 2 -7.09 8.38 19.28
N GLU A 3 -6.05 8.96 19.86
CA GLU A 3 -4.66 8.53 19.63
C GLU A 3 -4.41 7.06 19.99
N GLU A 4 -5.02 6.57 21.08
CA GLU A 4 -4.92 5.16 21.50
C GLU A 4 -5.69 4.23 20.56
N LEU A 5 -6.78 4.71 19.95
CA LEU A 5 -7.53 3.99 18.93
C LEU A 5 -6.69 3.81 17.68
N TYR A 6 -6.02 4.87 17.21
CA TYR A 6 -5.13 4.81 16.04
C TYR A 6 -3.86 3.99 16.30
N LYS A 7 -3.37 3.95 17.55
CA LYS A 7 -2.25 3.06 17.95
C LYS A 7 -2.65 1.59 18.15
N GLY A 8 -3.94 1.25 18.01
CA GLY A 8 -4.43 -0.11 18.24
C GLY A 8 -4.36 -0.56 19.71
N ASN A 9 -4.33 0.38 20.65
CA ASN A 9 -4.20 0.11 22.08
C ASN A 9 -5.55 -0.08 22.79
N LEU A 10 -6.66 0.21 22.11
CA LEU A 10 -8.00 0.04 22.67
C LEU A 10 -8.56 -1.34 22.33
N TYR A 11 -9.21 -1.99 23.30
CA TYR A 11 -9.93 -3.25 23.13
C TYR A 11 -11.23 -3.28 23.92
N TYR A 12 -12.16 -4.13 23.50
CA TYR A 12 -13.22 -4.62 24.36
C TYR A 12 -12.79 -5.92 25.01
N ASN A 13 -13.07 -6.06 26.31
CA ASN A 13 -12.95 -7.31 27.05
C ASN A 13 -14.28 -7.58 27.75
N ILE A 14 -14.98 -8.61 27.29
CA ILE A 14 -16.29 -9.01 27.81
C ILE A 14 -16.04 -10.05 28.90
N ARG A 15 -16.68 -9.86 30.05
CA ARG A 15 -16.55 -10.71 31.25
C ARG A 15 -17.88 -11.39 31.53
N SER A 16 -17.82 -12.53 32.20
CA SER A 16 -18.99 -13.19 32.79
C SER A 16 -18.70 -13.59 34.24
N ASP A 17 -19.73 -14.05 34.94
CA ASP A 17 -19.60 -14.53 36.31
C ASP A 17 -18.61 -15.71 36.42
N ASN A 18 -18.54 -16.55 35.40
CA ASN A 18 -17.60 -17.68 35.32
C ASN A 18 -16.18 -17.24 34.97
N PHE A 19 -16.02 -16.11 34.27
CA PHE A 19 -14.72 -15.57 33.87
C PHE A 19 -14.59 -14.07 34.20
N PRO A 20 -14.43 -13.70 35.49
CA PRO A 20 -14.41 -12.29 35.92
C PRO A 20 -13.24 -11.48 35.36
N SER A 21 -12.17 -12.15 34.92
CA SER A 21 -11.00 -11.52 34.29
C SER A 21 -11.16 -11.28 32.79
N GLY A 22 -12.13 -11.94 32.15
CA GLY A 22 -12.40 -11.86 30.70
C GLY A 22 -12.73 -13.23 30.12
N GLU A 23 -13.82 -13.29 29.36
CA GLU A 23 -14.25 -14.47 28.59
C GLU A 23 -13.88 -14.33 27.12
N ILE A 24 -14.04 -13.15 26.52
CA ILE A 24 -13.61 -12.84 25.15
C ILE A 24 -13.05 -11.41 25.06
N ARG A 25 -12.03 -11.21 24.22
CA ARG A 25 -11.45 -9.89 23.95
C ARG A 25 -11.20 -9.70 22.46
N ASP A 26 -11.31 -8.46 21.99
CA ASP A 26 -10.82 -8.06 20.67
C ASP A 26 -10.42 -6.58 20.63
N GLN A 27 -9.50 -6.24 19.73
CA GLN A 27 -9.03 -4.86 19.54
C GLN A 27 -10.13 -4.01 18.87
N LEU A 28 -10.20 -2.72 19.23
CA LEU A 28 -11.00 -1.76 18.47
C LEU A 28 -10.23 -1.44 17.18
N HIS A 29 -10.82 -1.86 16.06
CA HIS A 29 -10.28 -1.56 14.74
C HIS A 29 -10.94 -0.30 14.19
N VAL A 30 -10.13 0.67 13.74
CA VAL A 30 -10.65 1.75 12.90
C VAL A 30 -10.91 1.17 11.52
N ILE A 31 -12.16 1.27 11.08
CA ILE A 31 -12.52 0.91 9.72
C ILE A 31 -12.20 2.12 8.85
N ASP A 32 -11.35 1.92 7.84
CA ASP A 32 -10.96 2.95 6.88
C ASP A 32 -10.21 4.14 7.51
N ALA A 33 -9.36 3.90 8.52
CA ALA A 33 -8.36 4.88 8.93
C ALA A 33 -7.46 5.18 7.74
N ILE A 34 -7.39 6.45 7.34
CA ILE A 34 -6.43 6.90 6.35
C ILE A 34 -5.31 7.59 7.14
N PRO A 35 -4.12 6.97 7.25
CA PRO A 35 -2.98 7.63 7.88
C PRO A 35 -2.55 8.85 7.04
N GLU A 36 -1.65 9.69 7.56
CA GLU A 36 -1.16 10.86 6.82
C GLU A 36 -0.41 10.41 5.54
N ILE A 37 -1.12 10.39 4.42
CA ILE A 37 -0.59 9.92 3.14
C ILE A 37 0.35 10.98 2.59
N ASN A 38 1.61 10.58 2.37
CA ASN A 38 2.66 11.48 1.90
C ASN A 38 3.21 11.08 0.52
N TYR A 39 2.94 9.84 0.07
CA TYR A 39 3.40 9.34 -1.22
C TYR A 39 2.27 8.56 -1.88
N MET A 40 2.11 8.81 -3.17
CA MET A 40 1.04 8.25 -3.98
C MET A 40 1.58 8.03 -5.38
N PHE A 41 1.36 6.85 -5.96
CA PHE A 41 1.92 6.54 -7.25
C PHE A 41 1.19 5.42 -7.96
N ARG A 42 1.18 5.51 -9.29
CA ARG A 42 0.60 4.51 -10.18
C ARG A 42 1.65 3.48 -10.55
N LEU A 43 1.21 2.24 -10.71
CA LEU A 43 1.97 1.14 -11.26
C LEU A 43 1.37 0.79 -12.62
N ASP A 44 2.22 0.68 -13.64
CA ASP A 44 1.80 0.26 -14.97
C ASP A 44 2.98 -0.39 -15.72
N SER A 45 2.68 -1.02 -16.86
CA SER A 45 3.69 -1.72 -17.67
C SER A 45 4.65 -0.76 -18.40
N SER A 46 4.26 0.51 -18.60
CA SER A 46 5.13 1.51 -19.26
C SER A 46 6.32 1.95 -18.41
N GLN A 47 6.26 1.70 -17.10
CA GLN A 47 7.33 1.98 -16.16
C GLN A 47 8.30 0.80 -16.00
N VAL A 48 8.01 -0.39 -16.55
CA VAL A 48 8.87 -1.57 -16.46
C VAL A 48 10.12 -1.40 -17.33
N ILE A 49 11.28 -1.77 -16.79
CA ILE A 49 12.59 -1.65 -17.44
C ILE A 49 13.31 -3.00 -17.37
N PRO A 50 13.86 -3.51 -18.49
CA PRO A 50 13.57 -3.13 -19.89
C PRO A 50 12.08 -3.18 -20.23
N GLN A 51 11.66 -2.42 -21.25
CA GLN A 51 10.26 -2.42 -21.66
C GLN A 51 9.87 -3.81 -22.21
N PRO A 52 8.78 -4.43 -21.74
CA PRO A 52 8.31 -5.71 -22.28
C PRO A 52 7.84 -5.56 -23.74
N GLU A 53 8.02 -6.62 -24.52
CA GLU A 53 7.55 -6.69 -25.92
C GLU A 53 6.02 -6.63 -25.99
N ASP A 54 5.35 -7.33 -25.08
CA ASP A 54 3.89 -7.36 -24.93
C ASP A 54 3.48 -6.73 -23.57
N PRO A 55 3.29 -5.40 -23.51
CA PRO A 55 2.98 -4.72 -22.26
C PRO A 55 1.61 -5.12 -21.71
N SER A 56 1.54 -5.31 -20.40
CA SER A 56 0.29 -5.60 -19.71
C SER A 56 -0.64 -4.39 -19.70
N SER A 57 -1.95 -4.62 -19.77
CA SER A 57 -2.97 -3.62 -19.49
C SER A 57 -3.31 -3.50 -18.00
N SER A 58 -2.62 -4.24 -17.13
CA SER A 58 -2.86 -4.19 -15.69
C SER A 58 -2.46 -2.83 -15.14
N GLU A 59 -3.18 -2.42 -14.12
CA GLU A 59 -3.08 -1.13 -13.45
C GLU A 59 -2.94 -1.34 -11.95
N GLY A 60 -2.11 -0.51 -11.32
CA GLY A 60 -1.98 -0.48 -9.87
C GLY A 60 -1.89 0.94 -9.34
N TYR A 61 -2.30 1.12 -8.10
CA TYR A 61 -2.28 2.37 -7.36
C TYR A 61 -1.81 2.08 -5.95
N ALA A 62 -0.82 2.83 -5.48
CA ALA A 62 -0.27 2.67 -4.14
C ALA A 62 -0.27 3.99 -3.38
N MET A 63 -0.54 3.89 -2.07
CA MET A 63 -0.44 4.97 -1.10
C MET A 63 0.48 4.53 0.03
N PHE A 64 1.50 5.34 0.33
CA PHE A 64 2.36 5.15 1.48
C PHE A 64 2.18 6.33 2.46
N SER A 65 1.93 5.99 3.73
CA SER A 65 2.11 6.88 4.87
C SER A 65 3.46 6.56 5.49
N VAL A 66 4.33 7.56 5.59
CA VAL A 66 5.70 7.37 6.10
C VAL A 66 5.91 8.26 7.32
N ASP A 67 6.21 7.65 8.46
CA ASP A 67 6.64 8.36 9.65
C ASP A 67 8.12 8.73 9.51
N CYS A 68 8.42 10.02 9.40
CA CYS A 68 9.78 10.53 9.23
C CYS A 68 10.70 10.30 10.44
N THR A 69 10.14 10.03 11.62
CA THR A 69 10.88 9.76 12.86
C THR A 69 11.22 8.29 12.99
N THR A 70 10.22 7.42 12.80
CA THR A 70 10.39 5.96 12.98
C THR A 70 10.76 5.22 11.71
N GLN A 71 10.63 5.86 10.54
CA GLN A 71 10.80 5.27 9.20
C GLN A 71 9.82 4.11 8.92
N LEU A 72 8.74 4.04 9.70
CA LEU A 72 7.64 3.12 9.46
C LEU A 72 6.85 3.59 8.25
N VAL A 73 6.64 2.69 7.30
CA VAL A 73 5.77 2.87 6.14
C VAL A 73 4.55 1.99 6.34
N GLU A 74 3.38 2.61 6.40
CA GLU A 74 2.10 1.93 6.23
C GLU A 74 1.68 2.08 4.76
N TYR A 75 1.32 0.98 4.12
CA TYR A 75 1.01 0.98 2.69
C TYR A 75 -0.35 0.36 2.40
N MET A 76 -0.98 0.89 1.36
CA MET A 76 -2.12 0.30 0.68
C MET A 76 -1.83 0.26 -0.82
N ILE A 77 -2.03 -0.90 -1.44
CA ILE A 77 -1.85 -1.11 -2.87
C ILE A 77 -3.12 -1.76 -3.41
N VAL A 78 -3.70 -1.14 -4.43
CA VAL A 78 -4.85 -1.66 -5.17
C VAL A 78 -4.41 -1.91 -6.60
N HIS A 79 -4.59 -3.12 -7.09
CA HIS A 79 -4.28 -3.48 -8.47
C HIS A 79 -5.30 -4.47 -9.05
N ASP A 80 -5.28 -4.64 -10.37
CA ASP A 80 -6.06 -5.65 -11.11
C ASP A 80 -5.20 -6.78 -11.71
N VAL A 81 -3.90 -6.81 -11.39
CA VAL A 81 -2.96 -7.85 -11.82
C VAL A 81 -3.52 -9.27 -11.58
N PRO A 82 -3.67 -10.11 -12.63
CA PRO A 82 -4.05 -11.51 -12.48
C PRO A 82 -2.92 -12.33 -11.90
N ASN A 83 -3.24 -13.38 -11.12
CA ASN A 83 -2.28 -14.35 -10.57
C ASN A 83 -0.98 -13.73 -10.00
N PRO A 84 -1.06 -12.69 -9.14
CA PRO A 84 0.11 -12.02 -8.59
C PRO A 84 0.92 -13.00 -7.73
N GLN A 85 2.25 -12.92 -7.81
CA GLN A 85 3.18 -13.81 -7.10
C GLN A 85 3.94 -13.06 -6.00
N THR A 86 4.42 -11.86 -6.30
CA THR A 86 5.17 -11.03 -5.36
C THR A 86 4.90 -9.56 -5.58
N ILE A 87 5.06 -8.78 -4.51
CA ILE A 87 5.22 -7.33 -4.57
C ILE A 87 6.53 -7.00 -3.84
N THR A 88 7.46 -6.37 -4.52
CA THR A 88 8.81 -6.13 -3.99
C THR A 88 9.16 -4.64 -4.08
N LEU A 89 9.84 -4.11 -3.07
CA LEU A 89 10.40 -2.77 -3.03
C LEU A 89 11.86 -2.81 -3.52
N HIS A 90 12.24 -1.86 -4.38
CA HIS A 90 13.54 -1.82 -5.05
C HIS A 90 14.21 -0.44 -4.94
N PHE A 91 15.54 -0.43 -5.08
CA PHE A 91 16.35 0.77 -5.30
C PHE A 91 16.55 1.02 -6.78
N GLY A 92 16.13 2.16 -7.30
CA GLY A 92 16.47 2.62 -8.64
C GLY A 92 15.67 3.86 -9.06
N GLY A 93 16.29 4.71 -9.88
CA GLY A 93 15.62 5.86 -10.45
C GLY A 93 14.65 5.50 -11.57
N ARG A 94 13.93 6.51 -12.07
CA ARG A 94 13.08 6.38 -13.26
C ARG A 94 13.95 5.95 -14.45
N GLY A 95 13.52 4.89 -15.15
CA GLY A 95 14.22 4.39 -16.33
C GLY A 95 15.44 3.50 -16.03
N GLU A 96 15.72 3.18 -14.77
CA GLU A 96 16.83 2.32 -14.35
C GLU A 96 16.29 0.98 -13.82
N GLU A 97 16.94 -0.13 -14.17
CA GLU A 97 16.74 -1.41 -13.50
C GLU A 97 17.44 -1.39 -12.14
N GLY A 98 16.68 -1.69 -11.10
CA GLY A 98 17.08 -1.53 -9.72
C GLY A 98 17.33 -2.82 -8.96
N VAL A 99 17.77 -2.68 -7.71
CA VAL A 99 18.04 -3.82 -6.83
C VAL A 99 16.87 -4.04 -5.87
N ALA A 100 16.36 -5.27 -5.81
CA ALA A 100 15.33 -5.67 -4.85
C ALA A 100 15.83 -5.54 -3.41
N ILE A 101 15.02 -4.91 -2.55
CA ILE A 101 15.35 -4.62 -1.15
C ILE A 101 14.52 -5.49 -0.22
N GLN A 102 13.20 -5.51 -0.42
CA GLN A 102 12.27 -6.03 0.55
C GLN A 102 11.00 -6.54 -0.14
N LEU A 103 10.62 -7.79 0.19
CA LEU A 103 9.32 -8.33 -0.17
C LEU A 103 8.25 -7.71 0.74
N LEU A 104 7.15 -7.24 0.13
CA LEU A 104 5.99 -6.74 0.87
C LEU A 104 5.10 -7.90 1.32
N ASN A 105 4.44 -7.70 2.45
CA ASN A 105 3.45 -8.64 2.94
C ASN A 105 2.14 -8.45 2.18
N GLY A 106 1.65 -9.54 1.58
CA GLY A 106 0.41 -9.59 0.81
C GLY A 106 0.61 -9.31 -0.68
N ILE A 107 -0.23 -9.96 -1.49
CA ILE A 107 -0.18 -9.92 -2.97
C ILE A 107 -1.57 -9.81 -3.60
N VAL A 108 -2.64 -10.04 -2.82
CA VAL A 108 -4.02 -9.97 -3.29
C VAL A 108 -4.60 -8.60 -2.97
N SER A 109 -5.02 -7.88 -4.01
CA SER A 109 -5.65 -6.57 -3.91
C SER A 109 -6.98 -6.60 -3.11
N PRO A 110 -7.23 -5.64 -2.21
CA PRO A 110 -6.31 -4.60 -1.75
C PRO A 110 -5.24 -5.17 -0.82
N VAL A 111 -3.97 -4.87 -1.11
CA VAL A 111 -2.83 -5.24 -0.27
C VAL A 111 -2.63 -4.13 0.76
N MET A 112 -2.68 -4.47 2.05
CA MET A 112 -2.41 -3.55 3.15
C MET A 112 -1.35 -4.14 4.06
N GLY A 113 -0.43 -3.32 4.52
CA GLY A 113 0.61 -3.75 5.44
C GLY A 113 1.49 -2.62 5.89
N ASN A 114 2.59 -2.98 6.53
CA ASN A 114 3.62 -2.04 6.93
C ASN A 114 5.01 -2.66 6.81
N LEU A 115 6.01 -1.79 6.74
CA LEU A 115 7.43 -2.15 6.80
C LEU A 115 8.21 -0.99 7.41
N THR A 116 9.34 -1.27 8.05
CA THR A 116 10.28 -0.22 8.48
C THR A 116 11.37 -0.09 7.43
N LEU A 117 11.57 1.12 6.89
CA LEU A 117 12.65 1.36 5.94
C LEU A 117 14.00 1.34 6.66
N SER A 118 15.02 0.80 5.99
CA SER A 118 16.40 1.05 6.39
C SER A 118 16.77 2.51 6.13
N SER A 119 17.81 3.04 6.78
CA SER A 119 18.24 4.43 6.54
C SER A 119 18.59 4.69 5.08
N GLY A 120 19.17 3.71 4.37
CA GLY A 120 19.44 3.82 2.93
C GLY A 120 18.16 3.86 2.10
N ALA A 121 17.17 3.02 2.43
CA ALA A 121 15.86 3.03 1.77
C ALA A 121 15.12 4.34 2.03
N TYR A 122 15.20 4.89 3.23
CA TYR A 122 14.62 6.20 3.55
C TYR A 122 15.27 7.34 2.74
N VAL A 123 16.60 7.33 2.56
CA VAL A 123 17.26 8.32 1.69
C VAL A 123 16.82 8.16 0.23
N ALA A 124 16.64 6.92 -0.25
CA ALA A 124 16.15 6.66 -1.59
C ALA A 124 14.69 7.12 -1.77
N LEU A 125 13.84 6.96 -0.75
CA LEU A 125 12.48 7.49 -0.75
C LEU A 125 12.49 9.01 -0.96
N LEU A 126 13.33 9.73 -0.20
CA LEU A 126 13.47 11.18 -0.28
C LEU A 126 14.06 11.65 -1.62
N SER A 127 14.84 10.79 -2.28
CA SER A 127 15.46 11.07 -3.57
C SER A 127 14.62 10.61 -4.77
N GLU A 128 13.40 10.12 -4.55
CA GLU A 128 12.53 9.48 -5.55
C GLU A 128 13.21 8.32 -6.30
N THR A 129 14.08 7.56 -5.62
CA THR A 129 14.80 6.39 -6.16
C THR A 129 14.34 5.07 -5.50
N LEU A 130 13.11 5.05 -5.00
CA LEU A 130 12.40 3.82 -4.66
C LEU A 130 11.28 3.56 -5.65
N TYR A 131 11.05 2.28 -5.95
CA TYR A 131 9.90 1.84 -6.71
C TYR A 131 9.44 0.47 -6.20
N ILE A 132 8.21 0.09 -6.55
CA ILE A 132 7.74 -1.28 -6.36
C ILE A 132 7.45 -1.95 -7.69
N GLU A 133 7.60 -3.27 -7.70
CA GLU A 133 7.27 -4.15 -8.81
C GLU A 133 6.26 -5.19 -8.35
N ILE A 134 5.31 -5.52 -9.22
CA ILE A 134 4.45 -6.69 -9.07
C ILE A 134 4.87 -7.72 -10.10
N ILE A 135 5.09 -8.95 -9.65
CA ILE A 135 5.36 -10.12 -10.50
C ILE A 135 4.08 -10.96 -10.57
N SER A 136 3.81 -11.55 -11.73
CA SER A 136 2.66 -12.41 -11.98
C SER A 136 3.07 -13.63 -12.80
N GLU A 137 2.31 -14.73 -12.68
CA GLU A 137 2.44 -15.88 -13.59
C GLU A 137 2.13 -15.53 -15.06
N GLU A 138 1.41 -14.44 -15.31
CA GLU A 138 1.01 -13.97 -16.64
C GLU A 138 2.07 -13.08 -17.32
N GLN A 139 3.22 -12.83 -16.67
CA GLN A 139 4.24 -11.96 -17.24
C GLN A 139 5.00 -12.62 -18.40
N THR A 140 5.37 -11.83 -19.40
CA THR A 140 6.18 -12.28 -20.54
C THR A 140 7.66 -12.01 -20.29
N GLY A 141 8.46 -13.07 -20.17
CA GLY A 141 9.90 -12.96 -19.88
C GLY A 141 10.21 -12.83 -18.40
N ASP A 142 11.42 -12.36 -18.09
CA ASP A 142 11.93 -12.30 -16.70
C ASP A 142 11.65 -10.94 -16.02
N PHE A 143 10.78 -10.12 -16.61
CA PHE A 143 10.47 -8.76 -16.14
C PHE A 143 9.12 -8.72 -15.42
N PRO A 144 8.94 -7.83 -14.43
CA PRO A 144 7.68 -7.67 -13.70
C PRO A 144 6.52 -7.28 -14.63
N ILE A 145 5.28 -7.56 -14.22
CA ILE A 145 4.10 -7.22 -15.02
C ILE A 145 3.80 -5.72 -15.01
N ILE A 146 3.97 -5.07 -13.85
CA ILE A 146 3.83 -3.62 -13.65
C ILE A 146 4.85 -3.10 -12.63
N ARG A 147 5.27 -1.84 -12.81
CA ARG A 147 6.19 -1.11 -11.93
C ARG A 147 5.62 0.26 -11.60
N GLY A 148 5.88 0.77 -10.39
CA GLY A 148 5.52 2.14 -10.00
C GLY A 148 6.61 2.83 -9.20
N GLN A 149 7.10 3.97 -9.70
CA GLN A 149 8.05 4.82 -8.97
C GLN A 149 7.37 5.51 -7.78
N VAL A 150 7.95 5.38 -6.59
CA VAL A 150 7.46 6.09 -5.41
C VAL A 150 7.69 7.58 -5.59
N THR A 151 6.62 8.36 -5.49
CA THR A 151 6.66 9.81 -5.67
C THR A 151 5.63 10.50 -4.79
N ASN A 152 5.85 11.78 -4.48
CA ASN A 152 4.93 12.66 -3.75
C ASN A 152 4.29 13.71 -4.69
N GLN A 153 4.34 13.47 -6.00
CA GLN A 153 3.83 14.39 -7.01
C GLN A 153 2.33 14.61 -6.94
N TYR A 154 1.55 13.72 -6.34
CA TYR A 154 0.11 13.88 -6.17
C TYR A 154 -0.22 14.49 -4.82
N ASN A 155 -1.00 15.57 -4.80
CA ASN A 155 -1.33 16.30 -3.58
C ASN A 155 -2.76 16.06 -3.06
N HIS A 156 -3.62 15.35 -3.80
CA HIS A 156 -4.97 15.01 -3.38
C HIS A 156 -5.32 13.57 -3.73
N TYR A 157 -6.12 12.93 -2.86
CA TYR A 157 -6.65 11.59 -3.11
C TYR A 157 -8.11 11.45 -2.71
N ALA A 158 -8.75 10.42 -3.27
CA ALA A 158 -9.97 9.86 -2.71
C ALA A 158 -9.79 8.37 -2.44
N TYR A 159 -10.16 7.95 -1.24
CA TYR A 159 -10.26 6.54 -0.86
C TYR A 159 -11.71 6.08 -1.01
N LEU A 160 -11.94 5.11 -1.88
CA LEU A 160 -13.26 4.60 -2.22
C LEU A 160 -13.51 3.30 -1.45
N SER A 161 -14.52 3.28 -0.59
CA SER A 161 -14.96 2.07 0.11
C SER A 161 -16.47 1.99 0.25
N GLY A 162 -16.99 0.80 0.51
CA GLY A 162 -18.43 0.58 0.72
C GLY A 162 -19.00 1.32 1.94
N THR A 163 -18.18 1.65 2.94
CA THR A 163 -18.61 2.43 4.11
C THR A 163 -18.84 3.92 3.78
N GLN A 164 -18.26 4.41 2.68
CA GLN A 164 -18.44 5.78 2.18
C GLN A 164 -19.74 5.95 1.37
N GLN A 165 -20.49 4.86 1.12
CA GLN A 165 -21.80 4.92 0.47
C GLN A 165 -22.89 5.37 1.46
N VAL A 166 -23.97 5.94 0.92
CA VAL A 166 -25.18 6.27 1.69
C VAL A 166 -26.40 5.59 1.03
N PRO A 167 -26.95 4.51 1.62
CA PRO A 167 -26.49 3.83 2.84
C PRO A 167 -25.18 3.05 2.63
N PRO A 168 -24.41 2.77 3.70
CA PRO A 168 -23.20 1.95 3.61
C PRO A 168 -23.47 0.55 3.05
N VAL A 169 -22.52 0.03 2.27
CA VAL A 169 -22.57 -1.30 1.65
C VAL A 169 -21.42 -2.17 2.15
N THR A 170 -21.71 -3.45 2.43
CA THR A 170 -20.69 -4.44 2.77
C THR A 170 -20.02 -4.98 1.50
N THR A 171 -18.78 -4.58 1.24
CA THR A 171 -17.96 -5.10 0.14
C THR A 171 -16.48 -5.07 0.51
N ALA A 172 -15.71 -6.01 -0.04
CA ALA A 172 -14.25 -5.99 0.03
C ALA A 172 -13.62 -5.04 -1.01
N ALA A 173 -14.41 -4.53 -1.96
CA ALA A 173 -13.92 -3.63 -3.00
C ALA A 173 -13.42 -2.31 -2.40
N LYS A 174 -12.18 -1.96 -2.76
CA LYS A 174 -11.54 -0.67 -2.45
C LYS A 174 -11.04 -0.03 -3.73
N GLY A 175 -11.00 1.28 -3.78
CA GLY A 175 -10.46 2.04 -4.91
C GLY A 175 -9.67 3.25 -4.45
N LEU A 176 -8.72 3.68 -5.27
CA LEU A 176 -7.91 4.86 -5.05
C LEU A 176 -8.04 5.80 -6.25
N VAL A 177 -8.19 7.09 -5.99
CA VAL A 177 -8.11 8.15 -7.00
C VAL A 177 -7.03 9.11 -6.57
N PHE A 178 -6.11 9.45 -7.49
CA PHE A 178 -5.06 10.44 -7.27
C PHE A 178 -5.29 11.63 -8.18
N MET A 179 -5.07 12.83 -7.65
CA MET A 179 -5.29 14.06 -8.38
C MET A 179 -4.27 15.10 -7.97
N ASN A 180 -3.89 15.92 -8.94
CA ASN A 180 -3.21 17.18 -8.70
C ASN A 180 -4.19 18.32 -8.88
N LEU A 181 -4.37 19.09 -7.82
CA LEU A 181 -5.10 20.35 -7.87
C LEU A 181 -4.08 21.48 -7.78
N GLU A 182 -4.02 22.29 -8.83
CA GLU A 182 -3.36 23.58 -8.83
C GLU A 182 -4.43 24.67 -8.62
N GLY A 183 -4.16 25.61 -7.72
CA GLY A 183 -5.05 26.73 -7.37
C GLY A 183 -4.68 28.01 -8.10
#